data_AF-A0A9N9I1E8-F1
#
_entry.id   AF-A0A9N9I1E8-F1
#
_cell.length_a   1.000
_cell.length_b   1.000
_cell.length_c   1.000
_cell.angle_alpha   90.00
_cell.angle_beta   90.00
_cell.angle_gamma   90.00
#
_symmetry.space_group_name_H-M   'P 1'
#
loop_
_entity.id
_entity.type
_entity.pdbx_description
1 polymer ?
#
loop_
_entity_poly.entity_id
_entity_poly.type
_entity_poly.pdbx_seq_one_letter_code
_entity_poly.pdbx_strand_id
1 'polypeptide(L)'
;MPAQTSAQIQVQQVQDLINQSRTPPALLRIFSFNVNSHARNLWRTNNNRYITGYGLLRTKIKEEGLLINVTDGFVIGKSTDIIWGGFTPTERNVFINYASQIRAAVRN
;
A
#
# COMPACT_ATOMS: atom_id res chain seq x y z
N MET A 1 20.93 23.37 -18.40
CA MET A 1 19.80 22.95 -17.54
C MET A 1 20.38 22.16 -16.39
N PRO A 2 20.08 22.46 -15.11
CA PRO A 2 20.62 21.67 -14.01
C PRO A 2 20.01 20.26 -14.09
N ALA A 3 20.87 19.24 -14.14
CA ALA A 3 20.44 17.85 -14.09
C ALA A 3 19.88 17.56 -12.68
N GLN A 4 18.57 17.34 -12.58
CA GLN A 4 17.99 16.83 -11.35
C GLN A 4 18.62 15.47 -11.05
N THR A 5 19.25 15.36 -9.89
CA THR A 5 19.86 14.11 -9.46
C THR A 5 18.76 13.07 -9.23
N SER A 6 19.06 11.80 -9.49
CA SER A 6 18.13 10.67 -9.30
C SER A 6 17.50 10.63 -7.90
N ALA A 7 18.21 11.11 -6.88
CA ALA A 7 17.67 11.28 -5.52
C ALA A 7 16.54 12.32 -5.44
N GLN A 8 16.65 13.45 -6.14
CA GLN A 8 15.60 14.47 -6.18
C GLN A 8 14.35 13.97 -6.90
N ILE A 9 14.53 13.17 -7.96
CA ILE A 9 13.43 12.54 -8.69
C ILE A 9 12.67 11.55 -7.79
N GLN A 10 13.39 10.73 -7.01
CA GLN A 10 12.76 9.80 -6.08
C GLN A 10 12.01 10.51 -4.95
N VAL A 11 12.58 11.59 -4.39
CA VAL A 11 11.90 12.39 -3.35
C VAL A 11 10.61 13.00 -3.89
N GLN A 12 10.65 13.54 -5.12
CA GLN A 12 9.45 14.08 -5.76
C GLN A 12 8.39 13.00 -5.98
N GLN A 13 8.78 11.83 -6.51
CA GLN A 13 7.86 10.71 -6.72
C GLN A 13 7.24 10.18 -5.41
N VAL A 14 8.02 10.15 -4.32
CA VAL A 14 7.49 9.81 -2.98
C VAL A 14 6.40 10.80 -2.58
N GLN A 15 6.66 12.09 -2.74
CA GLN A 15 5.71 13.14 -2.37
C GLN A 15 4.44 13.12 -3.24
N ASP A 16 4.60 12.95 -4.55
CA ASP A 16 3.48 12.88 -5.49
C ASP A 16 2.59 11.66 -5.19
N LEU A 17 3.20 10.49 -4.92
CA LEU A 17 2.48 9.28 -4.54
C LEU A 17 1.76 9.46 -3.19
N ILE A 18 2.37 10.13 -2.21
CA ILE A 18 1.72 10.43 -0.92
C ILE A 18 0.53 11.36 -1.13
N ASN A 19 0.71 12.45 -1.87
CA ASN A 19 -0.34 13.42 -2.13
C ASN A 19 -1.54 12.77 -2.82
N GLN A 20 -1.26 11.96 -3.85
CA GLN A 20 -2.28 11.23 -4.56
C GLN A 20 -2.98 10.21 -3.68
N SER A 21 -2.23 9.42 -2.91
CA SER A 21 -2.77 8.43 -1.98
C SER A 21 -3.60 9.06 -0.86
N ARG A 22 -3.34 10.32 -0.51
CA ARG A 22 -4.08 11.09 0.50
C ARG A 22 -5.24 11.90 -0.07
N THR A 23 -5.48 11.87 -1.39
CA THR A 23 -6.72 12.47 -1.93
C THR A 23 -7.92 11.67 -1.44
N PRO A 24 -9.07 12.31 -1.12
CA PRO A 24 -10.21 11.59 -0.54
C PRO A 24 -10.68 10.37 -1.35
N PRO A 25 -10.77 10.43 -2.70
CA PRO A 25 -11.12 9.26 -3.49
C PRO A 25 -10.08 8.14 -3.41
N ALA A 26 -8.78 8.46 -3.43
CA ALA A 26 -7.71 7.46 -3.35
C ALA A 26 -7.56 6.89 -1.93
N LEU A 27 -7.75 7.70 -0.88
CA LEU A 27 -7.86 7.23 0.51
C LEU A 27 -8.97 6.19 0.62
N LEU A 28 -10.15 6.50 0.10
CA LEU A 28 -11.26 5.54 0.08
C LEU A 28 -10.89 4.27 -0.70
N ARG A 29 -10.15 4.37 -1.82
CA ARG A 29 -9.65 3.20 -2.55
C ARG A 29 -8.66 2.36 -1.75
N ILE A 30 -7.75 3.02 -1.03
CA ILE A 30 -6.77 2.41 -0.13
C ILE A 30 -7.46 1.69 1.03
N PHE A 31 -8.53 2.28 1.58
CA PHE A 31 -9.37 1.66 2.61
C PHE A 31 -10.37 0.63 2.06
N SER A 32 -10.69 0.66 0.76
CA SER A 32 -11.55 -0.30 0.07
C SER A 32 -10.76 -1.56 -0.31
N PHE A 33 -10.51 -2.40 0.68
CA PHE A 33 -9.79 -3.65 0.47
C PHE A 33 -10.75 -4.79 0.14
N ASN A 34 -10.66 -5.38 -1.05
CA ASN A 34 -11.43 -6.57 -1.39
C ASN A 34 -10.74 -7.83 -0.86
N VAL A 35 -11.16 -8.28 0.32
CA VAL A 35 -10.66 -9.46 1.03
C VAL A 35 -10.64 -10.71 0.13
N ASN A 36 -11.73 -10.99 -0.59
CA ASN A 36 -11.88 -12.21 -1.40
C ASN A 36 -10.99 -12.22 -2.63
N SER A 37 -10.78 -11.07 -3.27
CA SER A 37 -9.86 -10.94 -4.39
C SER A 37 -8.42 -11.20 -3.95
N HIS A 38 -8.03 -10.61 -2.82
CA HIS A 38 -6.67 -10.73 -2.32
C HIS A 38 -6.37 -12.09 -1.70
N ALA A 39 -7.32 -12.70 -0.97
CA ALA A 39 -7.20 -14.06 -0.47
C ALA A 39 -6.93 -15.06 -1.60
N ARG A 40 -7.61 -14.93 -2.75
CA ARG A 40 -7.37 -15.77 -3.94
C ARG A 40 -5.97 -15.59 -4.53
N ASN A 41 -5.48 -14.35 -4.64
CA ASN A 41 -4.12 -14.07 -5.12
C ASN A 41 -3.04 -14.56 -4.14
N LEU A 42 -3.31 -14.47 -2.83
CA LEU A 42 -2.38 -14.90 -1.78
C LEU A 42 -2.35 -16.42 -1.63
N TRP A 43 -3.49 -17.10 -1.77
CA TRP A 43 -3.56 -18.56 -1.81
C TRP A 43 -2.69 -19.13 -2.95
N ARG A 44 -2.70 -18.50 -4.12
CA ARG A 44 -1.84 -18.87 -5.26
C ARG A 44 -0.33 -18.69 -5.00
N THR A 45 0.04 -17.77 -4.11
CA THR A 45 1.44 -17.49 -3.79
C THR A 45 1.92 -18.19 -2.51
N ASN A 46 1.03 -18.92 -1.82
CA ASN A 46 1.28 -19.78 -0.65
C ASN A 46 2.10 -19.12 0.49
N ASN A 47 2.00 -17.79 0.62
CA ASN A 47 2.88 -17.01 1.48
C ASN A 47 2.14 -16.34 2.65
N ASN A 48 1.46 -17.16 3.45
CA ASN A 48 0.62 -16.73 4.58
C ASN A 48 1.35 -15.89 5.65
N ARG A 49 2.69 -15.98 5.73
CA ARG A 49 3.49 -15.25 6.73
C ARG A 49 3.54 -13.73 6.49
N TYR A 50 3.13 -13.24 5.32
CA TYR A 50 3.23 -11.82 4.96
C TYR A 50 1.89 -11.06 4.93
N ILE A 51 0.81 -11.67 5.42
CA ILE A 51 -0.53 -11.04 5.47
C ILE A 51 -0.65 -10.18 6.74
N THR A 52 0.01 -9.03 6.73
CA THR A 52 -0.03 -8.00 7.80
C THR A 52 -0.77 -6.77 7.33
N GLY A 53 -1.32 -5.96 8.25
CA GLY A 53 -2.00 -4.71 7.89
C GLY A 53 -1.10 -3.76 7.08
N TYR A 54 0.18 -3.66 7.46
CA TYR A 54 1.19 -2.93 6.71
C TYR A 54 1.41 -3.53 5.31
N GLY A 55 1.48 -4.86 5.19
CA GLY A 55 1.62 -5.54 3.90
C GLY A 55 0.45 -5.25 2.96
N LEU A 56 -0.78 -5.24 3.49
CA LEU A 56 -1.97 -4.89 2.70
C LEU A 56 -1.94 -3.43 2.24
N LEU A 57 -1.55 -2.49 3.12
CA LEU A 57 -1.36 -1.11 2.73
C LEU A 57 -0.30 -0.99 1.63
N ARG A 58 0.85 -1.66 1.78
CA ARG A 58 1.93 -1.63 0.78
C ARG A 58 1.44 -2.11 -0.59
N THR A 59 0.61 -3.15 -0.63
CA THR A 59 0.02 -3.60 -1.89
C THR A 59 -0.91 -2.56 -2.49
N LYS A 60 -1.72 -1.87 -1.66
CA LYS A 60 -2.57 -0.78 -2.14
C LYS A 60 -1.79 0.42 -2.66
N ILE A 61 -0.74 0.83 -1.96
CA ILE A 61 0.16 1.90 -2.42
C ILE A 61 0.86 1.50 -3.72
N LYS A 62 1.22 0.22 -3.89
CA LYS A 62 1.72 -0.28 -5.18
C LYS A 62 0.67 -0.19 -6.28
N GLU A 63 -0.58 -0.58 -6.02
CA GLU A 63 -1.69 -0.45 -6.98
C GLU A 63 -1.92 1.01 -7.39
N GLU A 64 -1.94 1.95 -6.43
CA GLU A 64 -2.06 3.38 -6.72
C GLU A 64 -0.82 3.93 -7.45
N GLY A 65 0.37 3.47 -7.10
CA GLY A 65 1.61 3.81 -7.80
C GLY A 65 1.58 3.42 -9.27
N LEU A 66 1.03 2.25 -9.60
CA LEU A 66 0.85 1.82 -11.00
C LEU A 66 -0.04 2.79 -11.80
N LEU A 67 -1.06 3.39 -11.18
CA LEU A 67 -1.94 4.36 -11.85
C LEU A 67 -1.20 5.64 -12.28
N ILE A 68 -0.06 5.93 -11.64
CA ILE A 68 0.81 7.07 -11.96
C ILE A 68 2.20 6.68 -12.42
N ASN A 69 2.35 5.44 -12.89
CA ASN A 69 3.61 4.92 -13.43
C ASN A 69 4.79 4.97 -12.43
N VAL A 70 4.50 4.87 -11.13
CA VAL A 70 5.50 4.72 -10.06
C VAL A 70 5.62 3.24 -9.71
N THR A 71 6.69 2.62 -10.21
CA THR A 71 6.98 1.18 -9.99
C THR A 71 8.18 0.94 -9.07
N ASP A 72 8.90 1.99 -8.69
CA ASP A 72 10.09 1.89 -7.85
C ASP A 72 9.72 1.37 -6.45
N GLY A 73 10.30 0.22 -6.09
CA GLY A 73 10.06 -0.44 -4.82
C GLY A 73 10.51 0.38 -3.60
N PHE A 74 11.53 1.24 -3.76
CA PHE A 74 11.97 2.19 -2.74
C PHE A 74 10.94 3.29 -2.51
N VAL A 75 10.45 3.90 -3.60
CA VAL A 75 9.41 4.94 -3.55
C VAL A 75 8.15 4.38 -2.90
N ILE A 76 7.69 3.22 -3.35
CA ILE A 76 6.52 2.53 -2.77
C ILE A 76 6.74 2.26 -1.27
N GLY A 77 7.92 1.75 -0.89
CA GLY A 77 8.25 1.48 0.52
C GLY A 77 8.21 2.73 1.38
N LYS A 78 8.91 3.80 0.94
CA LYS A 78 8.96 5.08 1.65
C LYS A 78 7.59 5.74 1.77
N SER A 79 6.81 5.77 0.69
CA SER A 79 5.44 6.30 0.74
C SER A 79 4.56 5.48 1.68
N THR A 80 4.70 4.15 1.68
CA THR A 80 3.97 3.27 2.61
C THR A 80 4.32 3.58 4.07
N ASP A 81 5.61 3.75 4.40
CA ASP A 81 6.06 4.08 5.75
C ASP A 81 5.48 5.40 6.24
N ILE A 82 5.51 6.43 5.38
CA ILE A 82 5.00 7.77 5.71
C ILE A 82 3.48 7.76 5.88
N ILE A 83 2.76 7.03 5.02
CA ILE A 83 1.30 6.91 5.12
C ILE A 83 0.91 6.10 6.36
N TRP A 84 1.55 4.96 6.60
CA TRP A 84 1.32 4.12 7.78
C TRP A 84 1.63 4.86 9.08
N GLY A 85 2.74 5.61 9.10
CA GLY A 85 3.14 6.46 10.22
C GLY A 85 2.11 7.55 10.53
N GLY A 86 1.45 8.10 9.51
CA GLY A 86 0.41 9.12 9.64
C GLY A 86 -0.99 8.60 10.00
N PHE A 87 -1.25 7.30 9.94
CA PHE A 87 -2.53 6.73 10.32
C PHE A 87 -2.77 6.76 11.84
N THR A 88 -4.00 7.09 12.20
CA THR A 88 -4.55 6.91 13.54
C THR A 88 -4.62 5.42 13.92
N PRO A 89 -4.71 5.10 15.22
CA PRO A 89 -4.91 3.72 15.67
C PRO A 89 -6.11 3.04 15.01
N THR A 90 -7.23 3.77 14.85
CA THR A 90 -8.45 3.26 14.23
C THR A 90 -8.24 2.89 12.76
N GLU A 91 -7.59 3.76 11.98
CA GLU A 91 -7.27 3.50 10.58
C GLU A 91 -6.34 2.30 10.41
N ARG A 92 -5.31 2.18 11.28
CA ARG A 92 -4.45 0.99 11.30
C ARG A 92 -5.23 -0.26 11.63
N ASN A 93 -6.19 -0.17 12.54
CA ASN A 93 -7.00 -1.31 12.98
C ASN A 93 -7.87 -1.87 11.85
N VAL A 94 -8.34 -1.02 10.92
CA VAL A 94 -9.05 -1.47 9.71
C VAL A 94 -8.18 -2.44 8.89
N PHE A 95 -6.93 -2.07 8.61
CA PHE A 95 -5.99 -2.93 7.86
C PHE A 95 -5.62 -4.20 8.64
N ILE A 96 -5.45 -4.10 9.96
CA ILE A 96 -5.14 -5.25 10.82
C ILE A 96 -6.31 -6.25 10.83
N ASN A 97 -7.54 -5.77 10.96
CA ASN A 97 -8.74 -6.59 10.92
C ASN A 97 -8.89 -7.26 9.56
N TYR A 98 -8.68 -6.54 8.46
CA TYR A 98 -8.68 -7.14 7.12
C TYR A 98 -7.60 -8.19 6.95
N ALA A 99 -6.38 -7.94 7.44
CA ALA A 99 -5.32 -8.94 7.41
C ALA A 99 -5.70 -10.21 8.19
N SER A 100 -6.40 -10.06 9.30
CA SER A 100 -6.95 -11.19 10.08
C SER A 100 -8.01 -11.97 9.28
N GLN A 101 -8.95 -11.27 8.64
CA GLN A 101 -10.00 -11.89 7.81
C GLN A 101 -9.40 -12.65 6.62
N ILE A 102 -8.42 -12.07 5.92
CA ILE A 102 -7.74 -12.74 4.81
C ILE A 102 -7.00 -13.99 5.31
N ARG A 103 -6.29 -13.90 6.44
CA ARG A 103 -5.63 -15.07 7.03
C ARG A 103 -6.62 -16.19 7.35
N ALA A 104 -7.79 -15.85 7.89
CA ALA A 104 -8.85 -16.82 8.14
C ALA A 104 -9.37 -17.44 6.83
N ALA A 105 -9.59 -16.62 5.80
CA ALA A 105 -10.10 -17.07 4.50
C ALA A 105 -9.10 -17.93 3.69
N VAL A 106 -7.79 -17.77 3.91
CA VAL A 106 -6.75 -18.59 3.24
C VAL A 106 -6.43 -19.87 4.03
N ARG A 107 -6.79 -19.92 5.32
CA ARG A 107 -6.55 -21.08 6.20
C ARG A 107 -7.66 -22.14 6.12
N ASN A 108 -8.88 -21.73 5.79
CA ASN A 108 -10.01 -22.62 5.49
C ASN A 108 -10.04 -23.00 4.01
#